data_AF-A0A6N4WBZ8-F1
#
_entry.id   AF-A0A6N4WBZ8-F1
#
_cell.length_a   1.000
_cell.length_b   1.000
_cell.length_c   1.000
_cell.angle_alpha   90.00
_cell.angle_beta   90.00
_cell.angle_gamma   90.00
#
_symmetry.space_group_name_H-M   'P 1'
#
loop_
_entity.id
_entity.type
_entity.pdbx_description
1 polymer ?
#
loop_
_entity_poly.entity_id
_entity_poly.type
_entity_poly.pdbx_seq_one_letter_code
_entity_poly.pdbx_strand_id
1 'polypeptide(L)'
;MRNFRRVAAVLAAMFSAIVLGAISVLTSAVTLAATTALIVPGTGTPDADAVTNFKTNVQTYYLGGTTCTAPSCTLTGIPYPASLWPLVGGLSAPKWDKSVATGVGHLNSALINTLGSTTDPVVIFGFSQGAAVVSNEITNLLTLDPSIKSRLEVVVAGNPDRPNGGIWTRLGPVSHIPILDVETGDQTPTQTGFPVTDIAFEYDPVGDAPAYPLNALATINALMGLVFIHTTYIAPNGKTSPTALPDGYTAAELAAQLDPLQHPENFKYYNDTTYVTIPTKILPIMQPLVLFGAATGTGRITTPIVDLLSPALRVLIDTGYDRTTNPGVYVPFRLIPRVNPFEVASDFVNAVGQGINQAIEDIKTGATVPVGAAATPSVTPAPSVAASIRSGSAAAGPRPASAPKKPLSASSITKSGSGGAAETAAPSSGHHAAVAHSARNAA
;
A
#
# COMPACT_ATOMS: atom_id res chain seq x y z
N MET A 1 -1.69 31.88 72.33
CA MET A 1 -1.11 32.32 71.03
C MET A 1 0.06 31.46 70.54
N ARG A 2 1.04 31.07 71.39
CA ARG A 2 2.24 30.31 70.96
C ARG A 2 1.95 28.88 70.45
N ASN A 3 0.96 28.19 71.01
CA ASN A 3 0.57 26.85 70.56
C ASN A 3 -0.21 26.86 69.23
N PHE A 4 -1.01 27.90 68.99
CA PHE A 4 -1.77 28.06 67.74
C PHE A 4 -0.84 28.26 66.53
N ARG A 5 0.24 29.03 66.70
CA ARG A 5 1.27 29.24 65.66
C ARG A 5 2.03 27.96 65.30
N ARG A 6 2.24 27.06 66.27
CA ARG A 6 2.93 25.78 66.05
C ARG A 6 2.05 24.77 65.30
N VAL A 7 0.76 24.70 65.64
CA VAL A 7 -0.21 23.84 64.94
C VAL A 7 -0.43 24.32 63.50
N ALA A 8 -0.54 25.64 63.30
CA ALA A 8 -0.66 26.22 61.96
C ALA A 8 0.58 25.95 61.09
N ALA A 9 1.79 26.02 61.65
CA ALA A 9 3.02 25.71 60.92
C ALA A 9 3.13 24.23 60.52
N VAL A 10 2.71 23.31 61.39
CA VAL A 10 2.70 21.86 61.11
C VAL A 10 1.65 21.54 60.03
N LEU A 11 0.45 22.11 60.11
CA LEU A 11 -0.58 21.91 59.09
C LEU A 11 -0.17 22.51 57.74
N ALA A 12 0.46 23.68 57.71
CA ALA A 12 0.99 24.26 56.48
C ALA A 12 2.12 23.42 55.87
N ALA A 13 3.02 22.85 56.69
CA ALA A 13 4.07 21.97 56.20
C ALA A 13 3.52 20.64 55.66
N MET A 14 2.49 20.07 56.31
CA MET A 14 1.82 18.86 55.80
C MET A 14 1.03 19.15 54.52
N PHE A 15 0.36 20.30 54.43
CA PHE A 15 -0.36 20.71 53.21
C PHE A 15 0.60 20.97 52.05
N SER A 16 1.75 21.62 52.30
CA SER A 16 2.80 21.79 51.29
C SER A 16 3.42 20.47 50.86
N ALA A 17 3.65 19.52 51.77
CA ALA A 17 4.17 18.19 51.43
C ALA A 17 3.16 17.36 50.62
N ILE A 18 1.86 17.48 50.91
CA ILE A 18 0.79 16.83 50.14
C ILE A 18 0.63 17.48 48.76
N VAL A 19 0.75 18.81 48.66
CA VAL A 19 0.71 19.54 47.38
C VAL A 19 1.95 19.24 46.53
N LEU A 20 3.15 19.18 47.12
CA LEU A 20 4.39 18.78 46.43
C LEU A 20 4.34 17.29 46.01
N GLY A 21 3.79 16.41 46.84
CA GLY A 21 3.55 15.00 46.50
C GLY A 21 2.51 14.81 45.39
N ALA A 22 1.43 15.61 45.39
CA ALA A 22 0.39 15.57 44.36
C ALA A 22 0.85 16.15 43.01
N ILE A 23 1.76 17.15 43.03
CA ILE A 23 2.39 17.67 41.81
C ILE A 23 3.42 16.66 41.25
N SER A 24 4.02 15.82 42.09
CA SER A 24 4.97 14.77 41.67
C SER A 24 4.31 13.56 40.98
N VAL A 25 2.99 13.36 41.15
CA VAL A 25 2.23 12.25 40.55
C VAL A 25 1.63 12.61 39.18
N LEU A 26 1.66 13.89 38.79
CA LEU A 26 1.10 14.39 37.52
C LEU A 26 2.11 14.52 36.37
N THR A 27 3.39 14.21 36.59
CA THR A 27 4.34 13.93 35.50
C THR A 27 4.49 12.42 35.32
N SER A 28 3.37 11.72 35.14
CA SER A 28 3.42 10.47 34.39
C SER A 28 3.84 10.86 32.98
N ALA A 29 5.13 10.71 32.65
CA ALA A 29 5.57 10.78 31.28
C ALA A 29 4.74 9.74 30.51
N VAL A 30 3.79 10.21 29.71
CA VAL A 30 3.25 9.41 28.61
C VAL A 30 4.47 9.16 27.75
N THR A 31 5.11 8.01 27.97
CA THR A 31 6.14 7.54 27.07
C THR A 31 5.33 7.12 25.86
N LEU A 32 5.24 8.03 24.88
CA LEU A 32 4.54 7.76 23.65
C LEU A 32 5.28 6.58 23.02
N ALA A 33 4.65 5.41 23.01
CA ALA A 33 5.22 4.19 22.44
C ALA A 33 5.75 4.52 21.05
N ALA A 34 7.03 4.22 20.80
CA ALA A 34 7.65 4.53 19.53
C ALA A 34 7.13 3.54 18.49
N THR A 35 6.16 3.98 17.69
CA THR A 35 5.63 3.13 16.62
C THR A 35 6.67 3.04 15.51
N THR A 36 6.89 1.86 14.98
CA THR A 36 7.77 1.68 13.81
C THR A 36 6.93 1.43 12.57
N ALA A 37 7.19 2.17 11.50
CA ALA A 37 6.64 1.88 10.18
C ALA A 37 7.70 1.26 9.26
N LEU A 38 7.39 0.07 8.76
CA LEU A 38 8.18 -0.62 7.73
C LEU A 38 7.61 -0.24 6.35
N ILE A 39 8.38 0.51 5.57
CA ILE A 39 7.96 1.11 4.31
C ILE A 39 8.57 0.35 3.15
N VAL A 40 7.74 -0.36 2.39
CA VAL A 40 8.14 -1.10 1.19
C VAL A 40 7.86 -0.25 -0.06
N PRO A 41 8.90 0.24 -0.74
CA PRO A 41 8.71 1.14 -1.89
C PRO A 41 8.26 0.40 -3.16
N GLY A 42 7.79 1.17 -4.14
CA GLY A 42 7.36 0.65 -5.44
C GLY A 42 8.50 0.41 -6.44
N THR A 43 8.15 -0.10 -7.61
CA THR A 43 9.09 -0.40 -8.71
C THR A 43 9.99 0.80 -9.03
N GLY A 44 11.26 0.52 -9.28
CA GLY A 44 12.29 1.52 -9.58
C GLY A 44 12.85 2.23 -8.36
N THR A 45 12.40 1.90 -7.15
CA THR A 45 12.91 2.48 -5.89
C THR A 45 13.47 1.37 -4.99
N PRO A 46 14.73 0.93 -5.21
CA PRO A 46 15.31 -0.16 -4.43
C PRO A 46 15.52 0.14 -2.96
N ASP A 47 15.63 1.42 -2.60
CA ASP A 47 15.85 1.89 -1.23
C ASP A 47 15.07 3.18 -0.99
N ALA A 48 14.06 3.11 -0.11
CA ALA A 48 13.24 4.27 0.28
C ALA A 48 14.00 5.25 1.20
N ASP A 49 15.02 4.78 1.92
CA ASP A 49 15.84 5.62 2.81
C ASP A 49 16.75 6.55 1.99
N ALA A 50 17.10 6.15 0.77
CA ALA A 50 17.92 6.91 -0.16
C ALA A 50 17.12 7.95 -0.99
N VAL A 51 15.79 7.98 -0.92
CA VAL A 51 14.95 8.91 -1.70
C VAL A 51 14.43 10.04 -0.82
N THR A 52 14.86 11.27 -1.15
CA THR A 52 14.40 12.49 -0.49
C THR A 52 12.87 12.56 -0.43
N ASN A 53 12.37 12.92 0.75
CA ASN A 53 10.96 13.07 1.10
C ASN A 53 10.09 11.80 1.02
N PHE A 54 10.61 10.66 0.56
CA PHE A 54 9.76 9.49 0.31
C PHE A 54 9.04 9.02 1.57
N LYS A 55 9.79 8.71 2.64
CA LYS A 55 9.21 8.20 3.89
C LYS A 55 8.32 9.22 4.59
N THR A 56 8.76 10.48 4.63
CA THR A 56 8.00 11.56 5.28
C THR A 56 6.70 11.84 4.53
N ASN A 57 6.68 11.75 3.20
CA ASN A 57 5.46 11.85 2.41
C ASN A 57 4.54 10.65 2.63
N VAL A 58 5.07 9.43 2.70
CA VAL A 58 4.28 8.24 3.07
C VAL A 58 3.57 8.47 4.40
N GLN A 59 4.31 8.90 5.42
CA GLN A 59 3.74 9.21 6.73
C GLN A 59 2.66 10.29 6.64
N THR A 60 2.96 11.40 5.96
CA THR A 60 2.07 12.57 5.86
C THR A 60 0.79 12.26 5.11
N TYR A 61 0.87 11.49 4.03
CA TYR A 61 -0.25 11.28 3.11
C TYR A 61 -1.09 10.06 3.44
N TYR A 62 -0.50 8.99 3.98
CA TYR A 62 -1.18 7.70 4.05
C TYR A 62 -1.20 7.04 5.43
N LEU A 63 -0.41 7.52 6.40
CA LEU A 63 -0.34 6.90 7.73
C LEU A 63 -1.13 7.66 8.81
N GLY A 64 -1.84 8.73 8.44
CA GLY A 64 -2.62 9.55 9.38
C GLY A 64 -3.72 8.79 10.13
N GLY A 65 -4.26 7.72 9.54
CA GLY A 65 -5.25 6.84 10.17
C GLY A 65 -4.67 5.69 10.98
N THR A 66 -3.34 5.65 11.20
CA THR A 66 -2.64 4.57 11.91
C THR A 66 -2.03 5.07 13.23
N THR A 67 -1.46 4.16 14.01
CA THR A 67 -0.62 4.54 15.17
C THR A 67 0.68 5.27 14.79
N CYS A 68 1.13 5.21 13.54
CA CYS A 68 2.36 5.86 13.06
C CYS A 68 2.15 7.35 12.72
N THR A 69 1.78 8.16 13.70
CA THR A 69 1.67 9.62 13.55
C THR A 69 2.94 10.35 14.03
N ALA A 70 3.24 11.50 13.43
CA ALA A 70 4.38 12.32 13.83
C ALA A 70 4.11 13.01 15.19
N PRO A 71 5.14 13.24 16.03
CA PRO A 71 6.57 12.97 15.81
C PRO A 71 7.04 11.58 16.30
N SER A 72 6.14 10.72 16.79
CA SER A 72 6.47 9.49 17.53
C SER A 72 6.61 8.23 16.67
N CYS A 73 6.78 8.37 15.35
CA CYS A 73 6.96 7.24 14.46
C CYS A 73 8.36 7.18 13.85
N THR A 74 9.00 6.02 14.01
CA THR A 74 10.26 5.71 13.34
C THR A 74 9.95 5.09 11.98
N LEU A 75 10.43 5.71 10.90
CA LEU A 75 10.18 5.26 9.54
C LEU A 75 11.41 4.49 9.01
N THR A 76 11.23 3.24 8.64
CA THR A 76 12.30 2.35 8.13
C THR A 76 11.96 1.86 6.74
N GLY A 77 12.79 2.17 5.74
CA GLY A 77 12.66 1.62 4.40
C GLY A 77 13.04 0.14 4.36
N ILE A 78 12.32 -0.66 3.57
CA ILE A 78 12.68 -2.05 3.28
C ILE A 78 13.36 -2.10 1.91
N PRO A 79 14.70 -2.24 1.85
CA PRO A 79 15.40 -2.29 0.58
C PRO A 79 15.17 -3.63 -0.10
N TYR A 80 14.95 -3.64 -1.42
CA TYR A 80 14.81 -4.85 -2.23
C TYR A 80 15.06 -4.51 -3.71
N PRO A 81 15.11 -5.48 -4.64
CA PRO A 81 15.43 -5.17 -6.04
C PRO A 81 14.49 -4.15 -6.70
N ALA A 82 13.20 -4.13 -6.33
CA ALA A 82 12.19 -3.23 -6.86
C ALA A 82 12.16 -3.19 -8.41
N SER A 83 12.37 -4.32 -9.08
CA SER A 83 12.56 -4.39 -10.52
C SER A 83 11.34 -4.89 -11.28
N LEU A 84 11.24 -4.47 -12.54
CA LEU A 84 10.28 -4.98 -13.52
C LEU A 84 11.06 -5.24 -14.80
N TRP A 85 11.75 -6.38 -14.84
CA TRP A 85 12.58 -6.73 -15.99
C TRP A 85 11.73 -6.83 -17.27
N PRO A 86 12.21 -6.34 -18.43
CA PRO A 86 13.46 -5.58 -18.64
C PRO A 86 13.29 -4.05 -18.52
N LEU A 87 12.08 -3.58 -18.19
CA LEU A 87 11.67 -2.18 -18.22
C LEU A 87 12.34 -1.34 -17.11
N VAL A 88 12.50 -1.91 -15.92
CA VAL A 88 13.05 -1.22 -14.73
C VAL A 88 14.08 -2.11 -14.03
N GLY A 89 15.29 -1.56 -13.83
CA GLY A 89 16.44 -2.27 -13.24
C GLY A 89 17.44 -2.82 -14.28
N GLY A 90 17.08 -2.82 -15.57
CA GLY A 90 17.94 -3.27 -16.66
C GLY A 90 17.92 -4.79 -16.90
N LEU A 91 18.70 -5.25 -17.89
CA LEU A 91 18.64 -6.63 -18.38
C LEU A 91 19.13 -7.69 -17.39
N SER A 92 19.88 -7.29 -16.35
CA SER A 92 20.39 -8.18 -15.30
C SER A 92 19.55 -8.16 -14.02
N ALA A 93 18.51 -7.32 -13.96
CA ALA A 93 17.63 -7.26 -12.79
C ALA A 93 16.75 -8.52 -12.70
N PRO A 94 16.35 -8.93 -11.49
CA PRO A 94 15.39 -9.99 -11.34
C PRO A 94 14.06 -9.60 -12.01
N LYS A 95 13.35 -10.62 -12.50
CA LYS A 95 11.97 -10.48 -12.96
C LYS A 95 11.01 -10.23 -11.78
N TRP A 96 9.74 -9.99 -12.07
CA TRP A 96 8.76 -9.50 -11.09
C TRP A 96 8.65 -10.42 -9.86
N ASP A 97 8.31 -11.70 -10.03
CA ASP A 97 8.11 -12.62 -8.90
C ASP A 97 9.37 -12.77 -8.05
N LYS A 98 10.55 -12.82 -8.69
CA LYS A 98 11.82 -12.87 -7.96
C LYS A 98 12.12 -11.59 -7.18
N SER A 99 11.77 -10.43 -7.73
CA SER A 99 11.87 -9.13 -7.04
C SER A 99 10.95 -9.11 -5.82
N VAL A 100 9.67 -9.44 -6.01
CA VAL A 100 8.65 -9.48 -4.96
C VAL A 100 9.03 -10.47 -3.86
N ALA A 101 9.41 -11.71 -4.20
CA ALA A 101 9.82 -12.71 -3.22
C ALA A 101 11.05 -12.28 -2.39
N THR A 102 11.98 -11.55 -3.00
CA THR A 102 13.12 -10.97 -2.27
C THR A 102 12.64 -9.88 -1.29
N GLY A 103 11.72 -9.02 -1.73
CA GLY A 103 11.08 -8.01 -0.89
C GLY A 103 10.34 -8.62 0.30
N VAL A 104 9.57 -9.70 0.09
CA VAL A 104 8.86 -10.44 1.15
C VAL A 104 9.85 -10.94 2.20
N GLY A 105 10.94 -11.59 1.77
CA GLY A 105 11.98 -12.08 2.69
C GLY A 105 12.63 -10.97 3.53
N HIS A 106 12.90 -9.81 2.93
CA HIS A 106 13.47 -8.66 3.62
C HIS A 106 12.46 -8.00 4.58
N LEU A 107 11.19 -7.85 4.17
CA LEU A 107 10.11 -7.34 5.02
C LEU A 107 9.90 -8.26 6.24
N ASN A 108 9.76 -9.57 6.01
CA ASN A 108 9.61 -10.56 7.08
C ASN A 108 10.77 -10.51 8.08
N SER A 109 12.01 -10.41 7.59
CA SER A 109 13.19 -10.30 8.46
C SER A 109 13.17 -9.03 9.32
N ALA A 110 12.81 -7.89 8.72
CA ALA A 110 12.69 -6.62 9.44
C ALA A 110 11.55 -6.67 10.47
N LEU A 111 10.39 -7.23 10.10
CA LEU A 111 9.24 -7.36 10.98
C LEU A 111 9.55 -8.24 12.20
N ILE A 112 10.17 -9.40 12.01
CA ILE A 112 10.57 -10.28 13.12
C ILE A 112 11.52 -9.56 14.08
N ASN A 113 12.51 -8.83 13.54
CA ASN A 113 13.45 -8.07 14.37
C ASN A 113 12.75 -6.97 15.18
N THR A 114 11.82 -6.23 14.56
CA THR A 114 11.05 -5.17 15.25
C THR A 114 10.12 -5.75 16.30
N LEU A 115 9.36 -6.80 15.98
CA LEU A 115 8.43 -7.44 16.92
C LEU A 115 9.16 -8.08 18.11
N GLY A 116 10.41 -8.51 17.93
CA GLY A 116 11.25 -9.07 18.99
C GLY A 116 11.97 -8.02 19.84
N SER A 117 12.09 -6.77 19.39
CA SER A 117 12.80 -5.70 20.10
C SER A 117 11.88 -4.79 20.92
N THR A 118 10.58 -4.79 20.63
CA THR A 118 9.58 -3.97 21.34
C THR A 118 8.24 -4.70 21.47
N THR A 119 7.37 -4.23 22.38
CA THR A 119 5.94 -4.59 22.46
C THR A 119 5.03 -3.58 21.76
N ASP A 120 5.59 -2.52 21.19
CA ASP A 120 4.84 -1.44 20.55
C ASP A 120 4.15 -1.90 19.24
N PRO A 121 3.14 -1.14 18.75
CA PRO A 121 2.55 -1.35 17.44
C PRO A 121 3.58 -1.22 16.31
N VAL A 122 3.36 -1.98 15.23
CA VAL A 122 4.14 -1.94 14.00
C VAL A 122 3.20 -1.69 12.83
N VAL A 123 3.48 -0.63 12.07
CA VAL A 123 2.76 -0.31 10.84
C VAL A 123 3.56 -0.84 9.65
N ILE A 124 2.88 -1.47 8.69
CA ILE A 124 3.49 -1.92 7.44
C ILE A 124 2.86 -1.14 6.31
N PHE A 125 3.68 -0.46 5.52
CA PHE A 125 3.23 0.27 4.34
C PHE A 125 3.81 -0.34 3.06
N GLY A 126 2.99 -0.52 2.03
CA GLY A 126 3.43 -0.94 0.70
C GLY A 126 2.87 -0.05 -0.39
N PHE A 127 3.69 0.35 -1.37
CA PHE A 127 3.23 1.09 -2.55
C PHE A 127 3.56 0.35 -3.85
N SER A 128 2.60 0.23 -4.78
CA SER A 128 2.81 -0.38 -6.11
C SER A 128 3.36 -1.82 -5.99
N GLN A 129 4.53 -2.15 -6.56
CA GLN A 129 5.17 -3.45 -6.32
C GLN A 129 5.44 -3.73 -4.82
N GLY A 130 5.68 -2.70 -4.01
CA GLY A 130 5.76 -2.84 -2.56
C GLY A 130 4.43 -3.23 -1.91
N ALA A 131 3.29 -2.82 -2.49
CA ALA A 131 1.97 -3.30 -2.07
C ALA A 131 1.79 -4.80 -2.41
N ALA A 132 2.36 -5.28 -3.52
CA ALA A 132 2.39 -6.71 -3.82
C ALA A 132 3.27 -7.49 -2.83
N VAL A 133 4.44 -6.93 -2.46
CA VAL A 133 5.29 -7.50 -1.40
C VAL A 133 4.52 -7.61 -0.08
N VAL A 134 3.83 -6.55 0.33
CA VAL A 134 3.04 -6.56 1.57
C VAL A 134 1.85 -7.52 1.47
N SER A 135 1.15 -7.57 0.34
CA SER A 135 0.04 -8.52 0.11
C SER A 135 0.48 -9.97 0.22
N ASN A 136 1.65 -10.30 -0.34
CA ASN A 136 2.26 -11.63 -0.20
C ASN A 136 2.70 -11.91 1.24
N GLU A 137 3.26 -10.91 1.93
CA GLU A 137 3.67 -11.06 3.33
C GLU A 137 2.48 -11.29 4.26
N ILE A 138 1.32 -10.66 4.01
CA ILE A 138 0.10 -10.88 4.81
C ILE A 138 -0.20 -12.38 4.93
N THR A 139 0.02 -13.18 3.88
CA THR A 139 -0.15 -14.65 3.91
C THR A 139 0.70 -15.32 4.99
N ASN A 140 1.95 -14.87 5.19
CA ASN A 140 2.80 -15.36 6.29
C ASN A 140 2.26 -14.90 7.65
N LEU A 141 1.78 -13.65 7.72
CA LEU A 141 1.25 -13.04 8.95
C LEU A 141 -0.06 -13.70 9.43
N LEU A 142 -0.82 -14.37 8.55
CA LEU A 142 -2.04 -15.08 8.92
C LEU A 142 -1.80 -16.17 9.98
N THR A 143 -0.57 -16.70 10.08
CA THR A 143 -0.20 -17.77 11.02
C THR A 143 0.25 -17.27 12.39
N LEU A 144 0.41 -15.95 12.57
CA LEU A 144 0.88 -15.37 13.82
C LEU A 144 -0.14 -15.52 14.95
N ASP A 145 0.36 -15.59 16.18
CA ASP A 145 -0.46 -15.57 17.38
C ASP A 145 -1.34 -14.30 17.43
N PRO A 146 -2.61 -14.39 17.90
CA PRO A 146 -3.50 -13.25 17.98
C PRO A 146 -2.94 -12.05 18.74
N SER A 147 -2.11 -12.28 19.77
CA SER A 147 -1.45 -11.22 20.56
C SER A 147 -0.38 -10.45 19.79
N ILE A 148 0.21 -11.07 18.75
CA ILE A 148 1.13 -10.40 17.84
C ILE A 148 0.34 -9.67 16.77
N LYS A 149 -0.69 -10.31 16.21
CA LYS A 149 -1.58 -9.68 15.21
C LYS A 149 -2.22 -8.39 15.71
N SER A 150 -2.61 -8.33 16.99
CA SER A 150 -3.20 -7.12 17.58
C SER A 150 -2.26 -5.91 17.63
N ARG A 151 -0.97 -6.08 17.29
CA ARG A 151 0.03 -5.02 17.20
C ARG A 151 0.29 -4.56 15.77
N LEU A 152 -0.35 -5.18 14.77
CA LEU A 152 -0.09 -4.90 13.36
C LEU A 152 -1.18 -4.01 12.77
N GLU A 153 -0.76 -3.04 11.96
CA GLU A 153 -1.62 -2.27 11.08
C GLU A 153 -0.98 -2.24 9.69
N VAL A 154 -1.77 -2.51 8.64
CA VAL A 154 -1.25 -2.55 7.27
C VAL A 154 -1.92 -1.49 6.41
N VAL A 155 -1.12 -0.77 5.64
CA VAL A 155 -1.60 0.17 4.62
C VAL A 155 -0.95 -0.19 3.29
N VAL A 156 -1.74 -0.41 2.25
CA VAL A 156 -1.25 -0.61 0.88
C VAL A 156 -1.85 0.45 -0.04
N ALA A 157 -1.04 0.96 -0.97
CA ALA A 157 -1.47 1.98 -1.92
C ALA A 157 -1.08 1.61 -3.36
N GLY A 158 -1.99 1.85 -4.32
CA GLY A 158 -1.78 1.46 -5.72
C GLY A 158 -1.54 -0.05 -5.84
N ASN A 159 -2.37 -0.85 -5.17
CA ASN A 159 -2.15 -2.27 -4.95
C ASN A 159 -2.52 -3.12 -6.18
N PRO A 160 -1.55 -3.79 -6.85
CA PRO A 160 -1.84 -4.61 -8.02
C PRO A 160 -2.60 -5.91 -7.70
N ASP A 161 -2.66 -6.29 -6.42
CA ASP A 161 -3.33 -7.50 -5.93
C ASP A 161 -4.70 -7.18 -5.29
N ARG A 162 -5.21 -5.96 -5.50
CA ARG A 162 -6.54 -5.55 -5.03
C ARG A 162 -7.64 -6.44 -5.66
N PRO A 163 -8.52 -7.10 -4.88
CA PRO A 163 -9.46 -8.10 -5.41
C PRO A 163 -10.34 -7.62 -6.58
N ASN A 164 -10.88 -6.40 -6.51
CA ASN A 164 -11.51 -5.72 -7.64
C ASN A 164 -10.79 -4.39 -7.89
N GLY A 165 -9.98 -4.37 -8.96
CA GLY A 165 -9.22 -3.19 -9.39
C GLY A 165 -7.74 -3.50 -9.62
N GLY A 166 -7.16 -4.45 -8.92
CA GLY A 166 -5.75 -4.80 -9.05
C GLY A 166 -5.43 -5.39 -10.43
N ILE A 167 -4.41 -4.88 -11.11
CA ILE A 167 -4.06 -5.35 -12.47
C ILE A 167 -3.67 -6.83 -12.52
N TRP A 168 -3.00 -7.36 -11.50
CA TRP A 168 -2.65 -8.78 -11.45
C TRP A 168 -3.86 -9.63 -11.11
N THR A 169 -4.76 -9.12 -10.27
CA THR A 169 -6.03 -9.79 -10.01
C THR A 169 -6.93 -9.83 -11.26
N ARG A 170 -6.98 -8.75 -12.05
CA ARG A 170 -7.71 -8.70 -13.34
C ARG A 170 -7.24 -9.80 -14.29
N LEU A 171 -5.95 -10.08 -14.29
CA LEU A 171 -5.30 -11.07 -15.16
C LEU A 171 -5.35 -12.50 -14.63
N GLY A 172 -6.02 -12.76 -13.50
CA GLY A 172 -6.07 -14.12 -12.91
C GLY A 172 -6.47 -15.27 -13.86
N PRO A 173 -7.33 -15.10 -14.87
CA PRO A 173 -7.58 -16.15 -15.87
C PRO A 173 -6.35 -16.55 -16.71
N VAL A 174 -5.31 -15.69 -16.77
CA VAL A 174 -4.03 -15.97 -17.42
C VAL A 174 -3.11 -16.78 -16.51
N SER A 175 -3.30 -16.69 -15.19
CA SER A 175 -2.54 -17.32 -14.10
C SER A 175 -1.06 -16.91 -14.04
N HIS A 176 -0.34 -16.89 -15.16
CA HIS A 176 1.07 -16.53 -15.19
C HIS A 176 1.46 -15.84 -16.51
N ILE A 177 2.29 -14.78 -16.45
CA ILE A 177 2.88 -14.11 -17.62
C ILE A 177 4.36 -14.52 -17.80
N PRO A 178 4.69 -15.46 -18.71
CA PRO A 178 6.02 -16.09 -18.74
C PRO A 178 7.20 -15.14 -19.02
N ILE A 179 6.97 -14.12 -19.86
CA ILE A 179 8.05 -13.20 -20.25
C ILE A 179 8.47 -12.35 -19.05
N LEU A 180 7.50 -11.80 -18.32
CA LEU A 180 7.72 -10.94 -17.17
C LEU A 180 7.91 -11.72 -15.86
N ASP A 181 7.57 -13.02 -15.84
CA ASP A 181 7.58 -13.90 -14.66
C ASP A 181 6.77 -13.26 -13.52
N VAL A 182 5.46 -13.15 -13.80
CA VAL A 182 4.45 -12.55 -12.94
C VAL A 182 3.36 -13.59 -12.74
N GLU A 183 3.19 -14.06 -11.51
CA GLU A 183 1.98 -14.77 -11.11
C GLU A 183 0.80 -13.79 -11.01
N THR A 184 -0.39 -14.21 -11.43
CA THR A 184 -1.59 -13.37 -11.53
C THR A 184 -2.80 -14.07 -10.95
N GLY A 185 -3.77 -13.30 -10.47
CA GLY A 185 -5.01 -13.81 -9.90
C GLY A 185 -4.99 -13.96 -8.38
N ASP A 186 -3.80 -13.96 -7.77
CA ASP A 186 -3.68 -13.80 -6.34
C ASP A 186 -4.25 -12.44 -5.91
N GLN A 187 -4.89 -12.46 -4.74
CA GLN A 187 -5.57 -11.31 -4.18
C GLN A 187 -5.09 -11.07 -2.76
N THR A 188 -4.98 -9.82 -2.35
CA THR A 188 -4.64 -9.46 -0.98
C THR A 188 -5.63 -10.12 -0.02
N PRO A 189 -5.17 -10.91 0.98
CA PRO A 189 -6.05 -11.55 1.94
C PRO A 189 -6.85 -10.54 2.76
N THR A 190 -8.14 -10.80 3.01
CA THR A 190 -9.05 -9.87 3.72
C THR A 190 -9.48 -10.32 5.12
N GLN A 191 -9.25 -11.58 5.48
CA GLN A 191 -9.51 -12.13 6.82
C GLN A 191 -8.20 -12.30 7.58
N THR A 192 -7.61 -11.18 7.96
CA THR A 192 -6.23 -11.11 8.45
C THR A 192 -6.12 -11.28 9.97
N GLY A 193 -7.15 -10.84 10.70
CA GLY A 193 -7.11 -10.67 12.16
C GLY A 193 -6.33 -9.43 12.61
N PHE A 194 -6.07 -8.50 11.70
CA PHE A 194 -5.47 -7.18 11.95
C PHE A 194 -5.94 -6.18 10.87
N PRO A 195 -6.08 -4.88 11.17
CA PRO A 195 -6.61 -3.92 10.22
C PRO A 195 -5.72 -3.76 8.98
N VAL A 196 -6.35 -3.78 7.80
CA VAL A 196 -5.73 -3.47 6.51
C VAL A 196 -6.46 -2.30 5.86
N THR A 197 -5.73 -1.31 5.37
CA THR A 197 -6.26 -0.22 4.54
C THR A 197 -5.66 -0.31 3.14
N ASP A 198 -6.50 -0.51 2.12
CA ASP A 198 -6.11 -0.55 0.71
C ASP A 198 -6.60 0.71 0.00
N ILE A 199 -5.66 1.52 -0.49
CA ILE A 199 -5.90 2.85 -1.06
C ILE A 199 -5.60 2.83 -2.57
N ALA A 200 -6.54 3.28 -3.39
CA ALA A 200 -6.27 3.59 -4.79
C ALA A 200 -6.89 4.92 -5.19
N PHE A 201 -6.19 5.68 -6.04
CA PHE A 201 -6.84 6.75 -6.80
C PHE A 201 -7.63 6.16 -7.97
N GLU A 202 -8.79 6.74 -8.27
CA GLU A 202 -9.59 6.35 -9.42
C GLU A 202 -8.78 6.44 -10.71
N TYR A 203 -8.93 5.41 -11.55
CA TYR A 203 -8.25 5.30 -12.84
C TYR A 203 -6.73 5.08 -12.78
N ASP A 204 -6.14 4.88 -11.61
CA ASP A 204 -4.81 4.29 -11.52
C ASP A 204 -4.90 2.82 -11.96
N PRO A 205 -4.33 2.42 -13.11
CA PRO A 205 -4.50 1.06 -13.62
C PRO A 205 -3.82 0.00 -12.77
N VAL A 206 -3.00 0.35 -11.78
CA VAL A 206 -2.36 -0.65 -10.90
C VAL A 206 -3.34 -1.10 -9.82
N GLY A 207 -3.97 -0.17 -9.10
CA GLY A 207 -4.94 -0.46 -8.02
C GLY A 207 -6.41 -0.27 -8.39
N ASP A 208 -6.69 0.26 -9.58
CA ASP A 208 -8.02 0.53 -10.14
C ASP A 208 -8.00 0.40 -11.68
N ALA A 209 -7.67 -0.79 -12.17
CA ALA A 209 -7.79 -1.18 -13.57
C ALA A 209 -9.27 -1.34 -13.97
N PRO A 210 -9.65 -0.94 -15.20
CA PRO A 210 -11.01 -1.18 -15.72
C PRO A 210 -11.34 -2.68 -15.72
N ALA A 211 -12.58 -3.03 -15.40
CA ALA A 211 -13.04 -4.43 -15.48
C ALA A 211 -13.26 -4.88 -16.93
N TYR A 212 -13.53 -3.92 -17.83
CA TYR A 212 -13.88 -4.17 -19.24
C TYR A 212 -12.87 -3.50 -20.18
N PRO A 213 -11.73 -4.15 -20.50
CA PRO A 213 -10.64 -3.52 -21.23
C PRO A 213 -10.97 -3.22 -22.71
N LEU A 214 -12.08 -3.78 -23.23
CA LEU A 214 -12.59 -3.43 -24.55
C LEU A 214 -13.28 -2.05 -24.60
N ASN A 215 -13.61 -1.46 -23.44
CA ASN A 215 -13.96 -0.05 -23.40
C ASN A 215 -12.69 0.78 -23.64
N ALA A 216 -12.47 1.17 -24.90
CA ALA A 216 -11.26 1.88 -25.32
C ALA A 216 -11.07 3.20 -24.58
N LEU A 217 -12.14 3.93 -24.25
CA LEU A 217 -12.04 5.18 -23.48
C LEU A 217 -11.51 4.91 -22.08
N ALA A 218 -12.08 3.91 -21.39
CA ALA A 218 -11.63 3.53 -20.06
C ALA A 218 -10.18 3.03 -20.07
N THR A 219 -9.81 2.19 -21.04
CA THR A 219 -8.46 1.66 -21.18
C THR A 219 -7.44 2.77 -21.48
N ILE A 220 -7.73 3.68 -22.41
CA ILE A 220 -6.83 4.81 -22.71
C ILE A 220 -6.70 5.72 -21.48
N ASN A 221 -7.81 6.03 -20.81
CA ASN A 221 -7.78 6.83 -19.59
C ASN A 221 -6.94 6.16 -18.49
N ALA A 222 -7.10 4.85 -18.28
CA ALA A 222 -6.30 4.10 -17.32
C ALA A 222 -4.81 4.08 -17.69
N LEU A 223 -4.46 3.90 -18.97
CA LEU A 223 -3.06 3.97 -19.43
C LEU A 223 -2.44 5.35 -19.15
N MET A 224 -3.21 6.42 -19.33
CA MET A 224 -2.79 7.76 -18.95
C MET A 224 -2.68 7.89 -17.42
N GLY A 225 -3.57 7.25 -16.68
CA GLY A 225 -3.53 7.17 -15.21
C GLY A 225 -2.25 6.54 -14.68
N LEU A 226 -1.64 5.59 -15.40
CA LEU A 226 -0.32 5.05 -15.04
C LEU A 226 0.73 6.16 -14.92
N VAL A 227 0.68 7.16 -15.80
CA VAL A 227 1.67 8.24 -15.85
C VAL A 227 1.27 9.37 -14.90
N PHE A 228 0.03 9.84 -14.99
CA PHE A 228 -0.43 11.05 -14.32
C PHE A 228 -0.93 10.85 -12.89
N ILE A 229 -1.31 9.62 -12.52
CA ILE A 229 -1.81 9.29 -11.19
C ILE A 229 -0.80 8.41 -10.48
N HIS A 230 -0.53 7.20 -11.00
CA HIS A 230 0.25 6.18 -10.29
C HIS A 230 1.62 6.69 -9.84
N THR A 231 2.32 7.45 -10.68
CA THR A 231 3.66 7.94 -10.34
C THR A 231 3.68 9.08 -9.32
N THR A 232 2.52 9.63 -8.94
CA THR A 232 2.41 10.83 -8.11
C THR A 232 2.04 10.57 -6.66
N TYR A 233 1.63 9.35 -6.29
CA TYR A 233 1.17 9.01 -4.93
C TYR A 233 2.09 9.55 -3.83
N ILE A 234 3.41 9.52 -4.03
CA ILE A 234 4.42 9.94 -3.03
C ILE A 234 5.16 11.20 -3.51
N ALA A 235 4.56 11.99 -4.39
CA ALA A 235 5.13 13.25 -4.86
C ALA A 235 4.92 14.37 -3.81
N PRO A 236 5.87 15.32 -3.68
CA PRO A 236 7.14 15.38 -4.39
C PRO A 236 8.16 14.46 -3.74
N ASN A 237 8.73 13.53 -4.52
CA ASN A 237 9.90 12.75 -4.14
C ASN A 237 11.07 13.08 -5.06
N GLY A 238 12.29 12.65 -4.74
CA GLY A 238 13.50 12.95 -5.53
C GLY A 238 13.45 12.54 -7.02
N LYS A 239 12.35 11.95 -7.52
CA LYS A 239 12.12 11.55 -8.92
C LYS A 239 10.99 12.31 -9.61
N THR A 240 10.24 13.15 -8.89
CA THR A 240 9.16 14.00 -9.43
C THR A 240 9.54 15.47 -9.34
N SER A 241 8.78 16.35 -10.00
CA SER A 241 8.92 17.79 -9.82
C SER A 241 8.80 18.16 -8.32
N PRO A 242 9.57 19.14 -7.80
CA PRO A 242 9.41 19.64 -6.43
C PRO A 242 8.02 20.21 -6.13
N THR A 243 7.28 20.60 -7.17
CA THR A 243 5.89 21.11 -7.06
C THR A 243 4.84 20.03 -7.32
N ALA A 244 5.25 18.80 -7.61
CA ALA A 244 4.33 17.69 -7.82
C ALA A 244 3.60 17.33 -6.53
N LEU A 245 2.34 16.94 -6.67
CA LEU A 245 1.45 16.55 -5.58
C LEU A 245 0.75 15.23 -5.93
N PRO A 246 0.31 14.41 -4.95
CA PRO A 246 -0.46 13.18 -5.20
C PRO A 246 -1.76 13.48 -5.95
N ASP A 247 -1.81 13.15 -7.23
CA ASP A 247 -2.89 13.52 -8.16
C ASP A 247 -3.37 14.98 -8.02
N GLY A 248 -2.42 15.90 -7.76
CA GLY A 248 -2.72 17.32 -7.55
C GLY A 248 -3.36 17.67 -6.20
N TYR A 249 -3.53 16.72 -5.28
CA TYR A 249 -4.00 16.95 -3.91
C TYR A 249 -2.90 17.52 -3.02
N THR A 250 -3.18 18.62 -2.35
CA THR A 250 -2.38 19.03 -1.19
C THR A 250 -2.53 18.03 -0.05
N ALA A 251 -1.61 18.05 0.92
CA ALA A 251 -1.68 17.16 2.10
C ALA A 251 -3.04 17.25 2.82
N ALA A 252 -3.59 18.46 2.96
CA ALA A 252 -4.85 18.69 3.64
C ALA A 252 -6.05 18.16 2.85
N GLU A 253 -6.09 18.40 1.53
CA GLU A 253 -7.16 17.87 0.69
C GLU A 253 -7.11 16.34 0.63
N LEU A 254 -5.92 15.75 0.53
CA LEU A 254 -5.76 14.29 0.55
C LEU A 254 -6.19 13.70 1.89
N ALA A 255 -5.82 14.32 3.00
CA ALA A 255 -6.27 13.91 4.32
C ALA A 255 -7.80 13.95 4.45
N ALA A 256 -8.47 14.95 3.86
CA ALA A 256 -9.93 14.99 3.81
C ALA A 256 -10.50 13.81 3.01
N GLN A 257 -9.95 13.49 1.83
CA GLN A 257 -10.39 12.32 1.04
C GLN A 257 -10.21 10.98 1.76
N LEU A 258 -9.27 10.92 2.72
CA LEU A 258 -8.96 9.78 3.57
C LEU A 258 -9.69 9.82 4.93
N ASP A 259 -10.64 10.74 5.12
CA ASP A 259 -11.47 10.82 6.32
C ASP A 259 -12.91 10.33 6.03
N PRO A 260 -13.34 9.18 6.59
CA PRO A 260 -14.68 8.65 6.35
C PRO A 260 -15.81 9.52 6.91
N LEU A 261 -15.52 10.49 7.78
CA LEU A 261 -16.51 11.47 8.24
C LEU A 261 -16.75 12.58 7.20
N GLN A 262 -15.77 12.86 6.35
CA GLN A 262 -15.85 13.91 5.32
C GLN A 262 -16.27 13.33 3.96
N HIS A 263 -15.70 12.18 3.59
CA HIS A 263 -15.95 11.53 2.30
C HIS A 263 -16.33 10.06 2.47
N PRO A 264 -17.46 9.73 3.14
CA PRO A 264 -17.89 8.34 3.36
C PRO A 264 -18.08 7.55 2.05
N GLU A 265 -18.34 8.23 0.93
CA GLU A 265 -18.47 7.64 -0.40
C GLU A 265 -17.21 6.94 -0.90
N ASN A 266 -16.03 7.39 -0.46
CA ASN A 266 -14.73 6.83 -0.85
C ASN A 266 -14.47 5.46 -0.19
N PHE A 267 -15.23 5.11 0.86
CA PHE A 267 -14.95 3.97 1.72
C PHE A 267 -15.86 2.79 1.44
N LYS A 268 -15.27 1.60 1.36
CA LYS A 268 -15.95 0.30 1.38
C LYS A 268 -15.25 -0.63 2.37
N TYR A 269 -16.03 -1.45 3.06
CA TYR A 269 -15.50 -2.39 4.06
C TYR A 269 -15.77 -3.83 3.62
N TYR A 270 -14.79 -4.70 3.84
CA TYR A 270 -14.92 -6.13 3.57
C TYR A 270 -14.00 -6.92 4.49
N ASN A 271 -14.59 -7.74 5.38
CA ASN A 271 -13.88 -8.42 6.47
C ASN A 271 -13.05 -7.41 7.30
N ASP A 272 -11.75 -7.65 7.48
CA ASP A 272 -10.82 -6.80 8.25
C ASP A 272 -10.17 -5.69 7.38
N THR A 273 -10.61 -5.54 6.13
CA THR A 273 -10.04 -4.60 5.16
C THR A 273 -10.95 -3.41 4.89
N THR A 274 -10.39 -2.20 5.03
CA THR A 274 -10.97 -0.95 4.56
C THR A 274 -10.40 -0.61 3.20
N TYR A 275 -11.26 -0.50 2.20
CA TYR A 275 -10.91 -0.06 0.87
C TYR A 275 -11.27 1.41 0.71
N VAL A 276 -10.29 2.21 0.27
CA VAL A 276 -10.46 3.64 -0.02
C VAL A 276 -10.19 3.89 -1.49
N THR A 277 -11.18 4.37 -2.21
CA THR A 277 -11.02 4.82 -3.60
C THR A 277 -11.14 6.33 -3.64
N ILE A 278 -10.03 7.01 -3.93
CA ILE A 278 -9.95 8.47 -3.94
C ILE A 278 -10.28 8.96 -5.36
N PRO A 279 -11.25 9.87 -5.55
CA PRO A 279 -11.57 10.37 -6.88
C PRO A 279 -10.37 11.09 -7.48
N THR A 280 -10.19 10.99 -8.80
CA THR A 280 -9.17 11.81 -9.46
C THR A 280 -9.62 13.26 -9.62
N LYS A 281 -8.70 14.22 -9.45
CA LYS A 281 -8.97 15.65 -9.69
C LYS A 281 -9.21 15.96 -11.16
N ILE A 282 -8.45 15.32 -12.05
CA ILE A 282 -8.47 15.58 -13.49
C ILE A 282 -8.42 14.23 -14.18
N LEU A 283 -9.39 13.96 -15.06
CA LEU A 283 -9.37 12.74 -15.85
C LEU A 283 -8.01 12.59 -16.57
N PRO A 284 -7.30 11.46 -16.42
CA PRO A 284 -5.99 11.28 -17.04
C PRO A 284 -5.95 11.54 -18.54
N ILE A 285 -7.02 11.21 -19.27
CA ILE A 285 -7.11 11.49 -20.72
C ILE A 285 -7.10 12.99 -21.04
N MET A 286 -7.45 13.86 -20.09
CA MET A 286 -7.46 15.31 -20.23
C MET A 286 -6.14 15.97 -19.85
N GLN A 287 -5.24 15.26 -19.15
CA GLN A 287 -3.95 15.78 -18.71
C GLN A 287 -3.06 16.33 -19.85
N PRO A 288 -3.00 15.71 -21.06
CA PRO A 288 -2.27 16.29 -22.18
C PRO A 288 -2.74 17.69 -22.57
N LEU A 289 -4.06 17.95 -22.49
CA LEU A 289 -4.62 19.26 -22.82
C LEU A 289 -4.29 20.28 -21.73
N VAL A 290 -4.34 19.88 -20.46
CA VAL A 290 -3.90 20.71 -19.32
C VAL A 290 -2.42 21.07 -19.45
N LEU A 291 -1.57 20.09 -19.77
CA LEU A 291 -0.14 20.28 -20.02
C LEU A 291 0.12 21.24 -21.18
N PHE A 292 -0.59 21.06 -22.30
CA PHE A 292 -0.48 21.95 -23.45
C PHE A 292 -0.86 23.38 -23.07
N GLY A 293 -1.96 23.56 -22.33
CA GLY A 293 -2.41 24.85 -21.81
C GLY A 293 -1.34 25.54 -20.96
N ALA A 294 -0.75 24.81 -20.03
CA ALA A 294 0.30 25.32 -19.16
C ALA A 294 1.58 25.66 -19.94
N ALA A 295 2.02 24.78 -20.83
CA ALA A 295 3.26 24.96 -21.59
C ALA A 295 3.20 26.13 -22.59
N THR A 296 2.01 26.42 -23.13
CA THR A 296 1.80 27.49 -24.12
C THR A 296 1.26 28.79 -23.53
N GLY A 297 0.96 28.82 -22.22
CA GLY A 297 0.27 29.94 -21.59
C GLY A 297 -1.20 30.09 -22.00
N THR A 298 -1.79 29.08 -22.63
CA THR A 298 -3.20 29.05 -23.07
C THR A 298 -4.13 28.37 -22.06
N GLY A 299 -3.73 28.28 -20.79
CA GLY A 299 -4.51 27.70 -19.69
C GLY A 299 -5.95 28.18 -19.61
N ARG A 300 -6.19 29.48 -19.85
CA ARG A 300 -7.53 30.11 -19.83
C ARG A 300 -8.45 29.66 -20.97
N ILE A 301 -7.89 29.08 -22.03
CA ILE A 301 -8.64 28.54 -23.17
C ILE A 301 -8.85 27.04 -22.98
N THR A 302 -7.81 26.35 -22.53
CA THR A 302 -7.82 24.88 -22.36
C THR A 302 -8.63 24.45 -21.15
N THR A 303 -8.64 25.20 -20.05
CA THR A 303 -9.37 24.87 -18.82
C THR A 303 -10.88 24.75 -19.03
N PRO A 304 -11.58 25.74 -19.64
CA PRO A 304 -13.00 25.58 -19.95
C PRO A 304 -13.31 24.36 -20.83
N ILE A 305 -12.39 23.96 -21.72
CA ILE A 305 -12.57 22.77 -22.56
C ILE A 305 -12.42 21.49 -21.72
N VAL A 306 -11.46 21.47 -20.80
CA VAL A 306 -11.25 20.35 -19.88
C VAL A 306 -12.49 20.14 -19.03
N ASP A 307 -13.01 21.20 -18.41
CA ASP A 307 -14.14 21.10 -17.49
C ASP A 307 -15.48 20.93 -18.22
N LEU A 308 -15.59 21.38 -19.47
CA LEU A 308 -16.73 21.06 -20.34
C LEU A 308 -16.84 19.55 -20.63
N LEU A 309 -15.72 18.91 -20.97
CA LEU A 309 -15.72 17.53 -21.45
C LEU A 309 -15.61 16.50 -20.32
N SER A 310 -14.95 16.85 -19.22
CA SER A 310 -14.59 15.90 -18.17
C SER A 310 -15.79 15.17 -17.55
N PRO A 311 -16.90 15.84 -17.16
CA PRO A 311 -18.04 15.14 -16.57
C PRO A 311 -18.63 14.08 -17.51
N ALA A 312 -18.86 14.44 -18.78
CA ALA A 312 -19.45 13.54 -19.77
C ALA A 312 -18.50 12.36 -20.09
N LEU A 313 -17.19 12.63 -20.20
CA LEU A 313 -16.19 11.58 -20.37
C LEU A 313 -16.14 10.64 -19.17
N ARG A 314 -16.29 11.15 -17.95
CA ARG A 314 -16.28 10.35 -16.72
C ARG A 314 -17.40 9.31 -16.74
N VAL A 315 -18.62 9.71 -17.09
CA VAL A 315 -19.77 8.79 -17.25
C VAL A 315 -19.44 7.66 -18.24
N LEU A 316 -18.86 7.99 -19.40
CA LEU A 316 -18.53 7.00 -20.42
C LEU A 316 -17.35 6.09 -20.01
N ILE A 317 -16.34 6.65 -19.34
CA ILE A 317 -15.18 5.91 -18.83
C ILE A 317 -15.62 4.95 -17.73
N ASP A 318 -16.49 5.36 -16.81
CA ASP A 318 -16.95 4.55 -15.69
C ASP A 318 -17.75 3.32 -16.13
N THR A 319 -18.32 3.32 -17.34
CA THR A 319 -18.90 2.09 -17.92
C THR A 319 -17.87 0.97 -18.13
N GLY A 320 -16.57 1.30 -18.14
CA GLY A 320 -15.46 0.34 -18.19
C GLY A 320 -15.09 -0.26 -16.83
N TYR A 321 -15.68 0.20 -15.73
CA TYR A 321 -15.35 -0.17 -14.36
C TYR A 321 -16.48 -0.95 -13.68
N ASP A 322 -16.15 -1.81 -12.72
CA ASP A 322 -17.12 -2.44 -11.83
C ASP A 322 -17.11 -1.72 -10.47
N ARG A 323 -17.89 -0.64 -10.38
CA ARG A 323 -18.08 0.15 -9.15
C ARG A 323 -19.13 -0.46 -8.21
N THR A 324 -19.87 -1.48 -8.67
CA THR A 324 -20.98 -2.10 -7.94
C THR A 324 -20.51 -3.21 -7.02
N THR A 325 -19.54 -4.00 -7.47
CA THR A 325 -18.97 -5.09 -6.69
C THR A 325 -18.03 -4.52 -5.64
N ASN A 326 -18.17 -4.96 -4.37
CA ASN A 326 -17.30 -4.53 -3.29
C ASN A 326 -15.82 -4.77 -3.65
N PRO A 327 -14.92 -3.80 -3.43
CA PRO A 327 -13.50 -3.93 -3.77
C PRO A 327 -12.77 -5.15 -3.18
N GLY A 328 -13.28 -5.72 -2.07
CA GLY A 328 -12.76 -6.93 -1.44
C GLY A 328 -13.21 -8.25 -2.08
N VAL A 329 -14.04 -8.19 -3.12
CA VAL A 329 -14.50 -9.37 -3.87
C VAL A 329 -13.75 -9.47 -5.18
N TYR A 330 -13.21 -10.66 -5.48
CA TYR A 330 -12.47 -10.95 -6.71
C TYR A 330 -13.26 -10.60 -7.98
N VAL A 331 -12.68 -9.78 -8.86
CA VAL A 331 -13.23 -9.47 -10.19
C VAL A 331 -12.13 -9.53 -11.26
N PRO A 332 -12.10 -10.57 -12.11
CA PRO A 332 -11.17 -10.63 -13.25
C PRO A 332 -11.61 -9.69 -14.37
N PHE A 333 -10.80 -9.56 -15.42
CA PHE A 333 -11.27 -8.95 -16.67
C PHE A 333 -12.51 -9.66 -17.22
N ARG A 334 -13.42 -8.86 -17.78
CA ARG A 334 -14.67 -9.30 -18.39
C ARG A 334 -14.83 -8.63 -19.75
N LEU A 335 -15.60 -9.24 -20.65
CA LEU A 335 -15.77 -8.75 -22.02
C LEU A 335 -16.92 -7.74 -22.16
N ILE A 336 -18.04 -7.96 -21.46
CA ILE A 336 -19.29 -7.21 -21.66
C ILE A 336 -19.60 -6.41 -20.39
N PRO A 337 -19.56 -5.06 -20.46
CA PRO A 337 -19.98 -4.19 -19.37
C PRO A 337 -21.37 -4.49 -18.83
N ARG A 338 -21.51 -4.49 -17.51
CA ARG A 338 -22.81 -4.58 -16.82
C ARG A 338 -23.28 -3.17 -16.49
N VAL A 339 -23.86 -2.50 -17.48
CA VAL A 339 -24.37 -1.13 -17.32
C VAL A 339 -25.87 -1.06 -17.59
N ASN A 340 -26.55 -0.16 -16.89
CA ASN A 340 -27.92 0.19 -17.19
C ASN A 340 -27.91 1.31 -18.26
N PRO A 341 -28.33 1.05 -19.51
CA PRO A 341 -28.23 2.03 -20.59
C PRO A 341 -29.07 3.29 -20.34
N PHE A 342 -30.19 3.18 -19.60
CA PHE A 342 -31.02 4.34 -19.29
C PHE A 342 -30.38 5.23 -18.23
N GLU A 343 -29.72 4.63 -17.24
CA GLU A 343 -28.96 5.35 -16.21
C GLU A 343 -27.76 6.06 -16.85
N VAL A 344 -26.98 5.35 -17.66
CA VAL A 344 -25.86 5.95 -18.41
C VAL A 344 -26.32 7.12 -19.28
N ALA A 345 -27.46 6.99 -19.98
CA ALA A 345 -28.00 8.07 -20.80
C ALA A 345 -28.43 9.29 -19.95
N SER A 346 -29.11 9.04 -18.83
CA SER A 346 -29.53 10.09 -17.89
C SER A 346 -28.33 10.81 -17.28
N ASP A 347 -27.36 10.07 -16.77
CA ASP A 347 -26.14 10.60 -16.17
C ASP A 347 -25.31 11.37 -17.18
N PHE A 348 -25.23 10.89 -18.42
CA PHE A 348 -24.54 11.59 -19.50
C PHE A 348 -25.17 12.96 -19.78
N VAL A 349 -26.50 13.04 -19.87
CA VAL A 349 -27.19 14.33 -20.09
C VAL A 349 -26.96 15.29 -18.93
N ASN A 350 -27.05 14.80 -17.69
CA ASN A 350 -26.76 15.60 -16.50
C ASN A 350 -25.31 16.09 -16.49
N ALA A 351 -24.36 15.21 -16.84
CA ALA A 351 -22.95 15.52 -16.89
C ALA A 351 -22.61 16.54 -17.98
N VAL A 352 -23.26 16.49 -19.15
CA VAL A 352 -23.12 17.54 -20.18
C VAL A 352 -23.58 18.89 -19.62
N GLY A 353 -24.71 18.94 -18.91
CA GLY A 353 -25.18 20.15 -18.24
C GLY A 353 -24.20 20.68 -17.19
N GLN A 354 -23.62 19.78 -16.38
CA GLN A 354 -22.58 20.12 -15.42
C GLN A 354 -21.35 20.74 -16.10
N GLY A 355 -20.83 20.11 -17.15
CA GLY A 355 -19.65 20.58 -17.87
C GLY A 355 -19.86 21.96 -18.51
N ILE A 356 -21.05 22.22 -19.08
CA ILE A 356 -21.39 23.55 -19.61
C ILE A 356 -21.33 24.62 -18.50
N ASN A 357 -21.89 24.33 -17.32
CA ASN A 357 -21.89 25.26 -16.20
C ASN A 357 -20.47 25.56 -15.70
N GLN A 358 -19.64 24.51 -15.55
CA GLN A 358 -18.24 24.64 -15.12
C GLN A 358 -17.44 25.47 -16.13
N ALA A 359 -17.54 25.16 -17.43
CA ALA A 359 -16.84 25.91 -18.47
C ALA A 359 -17.24 27.40 -18.52
N ILE A 360 -18.52 27.72 -18.30
CA ILE A 360 -18.98 29.12 -18.22
C ILE A 360 -18.37 29.82 -17.00
N GLU A 361 -18.27 29.14 -15.86
CA GLU A 361 -17.65 29.67 -14.65
C GLU A 361 -16.15 29.93 -14.85
N ASP A 362 -15.43 29.02 -15.50
CA ASP A 362 -14.02 29.19 -15.81
C ASP A 362 -13.76 30.38 -16.73
N ILE A 363 -14.61 30.56 -17.74
CA ILE A 363 -14.52 31.71 -18.65
C ILE A 363 -14.74 33.02 -17.89
N LYS A 364 -15.71 33.05 -16.96
CA LYS A 364 -16.01 34.25 -16.15
C LYS A 364 -14.88 34.59 -15.19
N THR A 365 -14.30 33.59 -14.54
CA THR A 365 -13.27 33.77 -13.51
C THR A 365 -11.86 33.84 -14.07
N GLY A 366 -11.66 33.37 -15.31
CA GLY A 366 -10.34 33.20 -15.91
C GLY A 366 -9.52 32.11 -15.22
N ALA A 367 -10.19 31.11 -14.64
CA ALA A 367 -9.57 30.00 -13.94
C ALA A 367 -8.65 29.19 -14.85
N THR A 368 -7.66 28.54 -14.22
CA THR A 368 -6.76 27.60 -14.89
C THR A 368 -6.60 26.34 -14.05
N VAL A 369 -6.79 25.18 -14.67
CA VAL A 369 -6.56 23.89 -14.01
C VAL A 369 -5.07 23.72 -13.72
N PRO A 370 -4.67 23.40 -12.47
CA PRO A 370 -3.29 23.07 -12.15
C PRO A 370 -2.82 21.83 -12.92
N VAL A 371 -1.56 21.84 -13.35
CA VAL A 371 -0.96 20.69 -14.04
C VAL A 371 -0.84 19.49 -13.07
N GLY A 372 -1.39 18.34 -13.45
CA GLY A 372 -1.06 17.06 -12.82
C GLY A 372 0.38 16.69 -13.16
N ALA A 373 1.21 16.48 -12.15
CA ALA A 373 2.64 16.23 -12.36
C ALA A 373 2.87 14.83 -12.93
N ALA A 374 3.18 14.69 -14.22
CA ALA A 374 3.75 13.44 -14.72
C ALA A 374 5.15 13.22 -14.12
N ALA A 375 5.49 11.99 -13.73
CA ALA A 375 6.89 11.65 -13.51
C ALA A 375 7.69 11.87 -14.79
N THR A 376 8.87 12.48 -14.66
CA THR A 376 9.84 12.51 -15.77
C THR A 376 10.25 11.08 -16.09
N PRO A 377 10.11 10.61 -17.36
CA PRO A 377 10.59 9.31 -17.73
C PRO A 377 12.10 9.27 -17.48
N SER A 378 12.52 8.54 -16.46
CA SER A 378 13.94 8.26 -16.22
C SER A 378 14.35 7.13 -17.15
N VAL A 379 14.40 7.42 -18.46
CA VAL A 379 15.17 6.58 -19.37
C VAL A 379 16.62 7.02 -19.19
N THR A 380 17.33 6.42 -18.25
CA THR A 380 18.79 6.43 -18.31
C THR A 380 19.14 5.79 -19.66
N PRO A 381 19.72 6.53 -20.64
CA PRO A 381 20.13 5.90 -21.87
C PRO A 381 21.14 4.81 -21.50
N ALA A 382 20.86 3.58 -21.91
CA ALA A 382 21.84 2.50 -21.80
C ALA A 382 23.15 3.00 -22.42
N PRO A 383 24.31 2.90 -21.73
CA PRO A 383 25.56 3.25 -22.36
C PRO A 383 25.72 2.38 -23.60
N SER A 384 25.88 3.05 -24.75
CA SER A 384 26.13 2.42 -26.04
C SER A 384 27.23 1.37 -25.89
N VAL A 385 26.92 0.13 -26.27
CA VAL A 385 27.79 -1.06 -26.19
C VAL A 385 28.99 -0.96 -27.15
N ALA A 386 29.23 0.18 -27.79
CA ALA A 386 30.31 0.37 -28.75
C ALA A 386 31.72 0.49 -28.13
N ALA A 387 31.87 0.61 -26.80
CA ALA A 387 33.18 0.86 -26.18
C ALA A 387 33.88 -0.37 -25.56
N SER A 388 33.24 -1.53 -25.43
CA SER A 388 33.80 -2.64 -24.63
C SER A 388 34.47 -3.78 -25.42
N ILE A 389 34.70 -3.63 -26.74
CA ILE A 389 35.36 -4.68 -27.55
C ILE A 389 36.91 -4.61 -27.49
N ARG A 390 37.52 -3.67 -26.77
CA ARG A 390 38.99 -3.54 -26.76
C ARG A 390 39.75 -4.00 -25.51
N SER A 391 39.11 -4.62 -24.53
CA SER A 391 39.86 -5.16 -23.38
C SER A 391 39.18 -6.38 -22.79
N GLY A 392 39.55 -7.55 -23.31
CA GLY A 392 39.00 -8.82 -22.83
C GLY A 392 39.65 -10.05 -23.46
N SER A 393 40.97 -10.01 -23.69
CA SER A 393 41.75 -11.22 -23.99
C SER A 393 42.87 -11.33 -22.99
N ALA A 394 42.62 -12.01 -21.88
CA ALA A 394 43.57 -12.94 -21.26
C ALA A 394 43.01 -13.53 -19.94
N ALA A 395 43.13 -14.86 -19.87
CA ALA A 395 43.29 -15.69 -18.67
C ALA A 395 42.05 -16.03 -17.82
N ALA A 396 41.50 -17.20 -18.14
CA ALA A 396 40.73 -18.06 -17.24
C ALA A 396 41.61 -18.66 -16.12
N GLY A 397 41.00 -18.90 -14.96
CA GLY A 397 41.52 -19.74 -13.88
C GLY A 397 40.39 -20.19 -12.94
N PRO A 398 40.42 -21.40 -12.35
CA PRO A 398 39.22 -22.10 -11.90
C PRO A 398 38.82 -21.87 -10.43
N ARG A 399 37.51 -21.97 -10.21
CA ARG A 399 36.75 -21.86 -8.97
C ARG A 399 36.87 -23.13 -8.09
N PRO A 400 36.70 -23.03 -6.76
CA PRO A 400 36.19 -24.13 -5.95
C PRO A 400 34.76 -23.87 -5.45
N ALA A 401 34.00 -24.97 -5.39
CA ALA A 401 32.60 -25.05 -4.96
C ALA A 401 32.47 -25.05 -3.42
N SER A 402 31.37 -24.51 -2.91
CA SER A 402 30.95 -24.66 -1.51
C SER A 402 29.51 -25.18 -1.43
N ALA A 403 29.33 -26.17 -0.55
CA ALA A 403 28.20 -27.07 -0.39
C ALA A 403 27.10 -26.52 0.56
N PRO A 404 25.92 -27.16 0.66
CA PRO A 404 24.72 -26.60 1.30
C PRO A 404 24.69 -26.80 2.82
N LYS A 405 24.17 -25.81 3.57
CA LYS A 405 23.92 -25.89 5.02
C LYS A 405 22.48 -26.37 5.32
N LYS A 406 22.36 -27.30 6.28
CA LYS A 406 21.12 -27.89 6.83
C LYS A 406 20.65 -27.11 8.10
N PRO A 407 19.36 -27.17 8.50
CA PRO A 407 18.81 -26.34 9.57
C PRO A 407 19.28 -26.72 10.99
N LEU A 408 19.27 -25.74 11.89
CA LEU A 408 19.61 -25.87 13.31
C LEU A 408 18.42 -26.42 14.11
N SER A 409 18.68 -27.46 14.91
CA SER A 409 17.79 -28.00 15.92
C SER A 409 18.22 -27.52 17.31
N ALA A 410 17.25 -27.24 18.18
CA ALA A 410 17.44 -26.72 19.52
C ALA A 410 18.24 -27.67 20.43
N SER A 411 19.26 -27.14 21.11
CA SER A 411 19.96 -27.83 22.21
C SER A 411 19.42 -27.36 23.56
N SER A 412 18.82 -28.29 24.28
CA SER A 412 18.42 -28.19 25.68
C SER A 412 19.61 -28.22 26.64
N ILE A 413 19.56 -27.37 27.65
CA ILE A 413 20.50 -27.24 28.76
C ILE A 413 20.41 -28.48 29.67
N THR A 414 21.54 -29.18 29.86
CA THR A 414 21.71 -30.24 30.86
C THR A 414 21.98 -29.65 32.24
N LYS A 415 21.26 -30.12 33.26
CA LYS A 415 21.66 -30.03 34.67
C LYS A 415 21.60 -31.41 35.30
N SER A 416 22.73 -31.83 35.86
CA SER A 416 22.97 -33.12 36.51
C SER A 416 22.31 -33.20 37.90
N GLY A 417 21.82 -34.38 38.28
CA GLY A 417 21.33 -34.70 39.61
C GLY A 417 20.88 -36.16 39.72
N SER A 418 21.67 -36.98 40.42
CA SER A 418 21.54 -38.43 40.61
C SER A 418 20.43 -38.88 41.56
N GLY A 419 19.89 -40.08 41.35
CA GLY A 419 19.49 -40.98 42.46
C GLY A 419 18.26 -41.86 42.25
N GLY A 420 18.48 -43.17 42.05
CA GLY A 420 17.79 -44.23 42.82
C GLY A 420 16.45 -44.82 42.35
N ALA A 421 16.54 -45.98 41.67
CA ALA A 421 15.77 -47.24 41.84
C ALA A 421 14.22 -47.28 41.90
N ALA A 422 13.62 -48.05 40.97
CA ALA A 422 12.92 -49.34 41.23
C ALA A 422 11.71 -49.59 40.28
N GLU A 423 11.93 -50.52 39.35
CA GLU A 423 11.07 -51.60 38.82
C GLU A 423 9.55 -51.64 39.11
N THR A 424 8.72 -51.73 38.07
CA THR A 424 7.73 -52.82 37.85
C THR A 424 7.06 -52.74 36.46
N ALA A 425 7.09 -53.86 35.73
CA ALA A 425 6.26 -54.20 34.57
C ALA A 425 4.80 -54.50 35.04
N ALA A 426 3.72 -54.52 34.24
CA ALA A 426 3.47 -55.09 32.91
C ALA A 426 2.04 -54.68 32.40
N PRO A 427 1.56 -55.15 31.22
CA PRO A 427 0.67 -54.41 30.28
C PRO A 427 -0.75 -55.00 30.06
N SER A 428 -1.57 -54.35 29.21
CA SER A 428 -2.62 -54.99 28.37
C SER A 428 -3.10 -54.02 27.25
N SER A 429 -2.88 -54.31 25.96
CA SER A 429 -3.87 -54.80 24.95
C SER A 429 -5.25 -54.11 25.03
N GLY A 430 -5.87 -53.54 24.00
CA GLY A 430 -5.85 -53.75 22.56
C GLY A 430 -7.32 -53.77 22.09
N HIS A 431 -7.68 -53.06 21.02
CA HIS A 431 -8.57 -53.56 19.95
C HIS A 431 -8.94 -52.50 18.91
N HIS A 432 -8.76 -52.92 17.66
CA HIS A 432 -9.41 -52.47 16.45
C HIS A 432 -10.95 -52.50 16.54
N ALA A 433 -11.61 -51.57 15.85
CA ALA A 433 -12.65 -51.91 14.87
C ALA A 433 -13.02 -50.68 14.03
N ALA A 434 -12.81 -50.79 12.72
CA ALA A 434 -13.48 -50.02 11.70
C ALA A 434 -14.83 -50.66 11.40
N VAL A 435 -15.88 -49.86 11.19
CA VAL A 435 -17.07 -50.28 10.41
C VAL A 435 -17.58 -49.10 9.59
N ALA A 436 -17.68 -49.33 8.29
CA ALA A 436 -18.35 -48.51 7.30
C ALA A 436 -19.81 -48.97 7.09
N HIS A 437 -20.68 -48.04 6.70
CA HIS A 437 -21.94 -48.15 5.92
C HIS A 437 -22.89 -47.02 6.37
N SER A 438 -23.76 -46.42 5.56
CA SER A 438 -24.09 -46.45 4.13
C SER A 438 -25.15 -45.35 3.93
N ALA A 439 -25.13 -44.73 2.75
CA ALA A 439 -26.18 -44.00 2.02
C ALA A 439 -27.55 -43.69 2.68
N ARG A 440 -28.08 -42.47 2.42
CA ARG A 440 -29.26 -42.26 1.53
C ARG A 440 -29.57 -40.78 1.28
N ASN A 441 -30.01 -40.54 0.05
CA ASN A 441 -30.50 -39.29 -0.55
C ASN A 441 -31.92 -38.88 -0.08
N ALA A 442 -32.23 -37.63 -0.44
CA ALA A 442 -33.52 -37.06 -0.88
C ALA A 442 -34.42 -36.40 0.19
N ALA A 443 -34.49 -35.07 0.15
CA ALA A 443 -35.57 -34.31 -0.49
C ALA A 443 -35.11 -32.87 -0.76
#